data_AF-A0ABD2H6D5-F1
#
_entry.id   AF-A0ABD2H6D5-F1
#
_cell.length_a   1.000
_cell.length_b   1.000
_cell.length_c   1.000
_cell.angle_alpha   90.00
_cell.angle_beta   90.00
_cell.angle_gamma   90.00
#
_symmetry.space_group_name_H-M   'P 1'
#
loop_
_entity.id
_entity.type
_entity.pdbx_description
1 polymer ?
#
loop_
_entity_poly.entity_id
_entity_poly.type
_entity_poly.pdbx_seq_one_letter_code
_entity_poly.pdbx_strand_id
1 'polypeptide(L)'
;MRLLLFLGLVFAAFEISNSIPDFCQLDHDEGEGTSFTFSLFYDPVQDQCNPFLYKGQGGNGNRFLNERECIRNCSVNVEEMYPMNVAQACHFKHAVGGCSGKYLRYYYDSVHDKCKKFLWSGCIGNGNRFFDQTSCNATCDGIHDDGEEAEEEEPDTPIAIICGVLLALIIAAIFITVTVLTIQSKKKNPKNKAAGKSKEPQSGSPLQDDRDIEMS
;
A
#
# COMPACT_ATOMS: atom_id res chain seq x y z
N MET A 1 -0.73 8.89 -64.44
CA MET A 1 -0.94 10.20 -63.79
C MET A 1 -2.10 10.21 -62.80
N ARG A 2 -3.26 9.60 -63.09
CA ARG A 2 -4.37 9.52 -62.10
C ARG A 2 -4.03 8.69 -60.84
N LEU A 3 -3.23 7.63 -60.97
CA LEU A 3 -2.83 6.78 -59.82
C LEU A 3 -1.89 7.50 -58.83
N LEU A 4 -1.04 8.41 -59.32
CA LEU A 4 -0.13 9.22 -58.49
C LEU A 4 -0.87 10.34 -57.74
N LEU A 5 -1.96 10.86 -58.31
CA LEU A 5 -2.83 11.84 -57.65
C LEU A 5 -3.65 11.22 -56.51
N PHE A 6 -4.05 9.95 -56.62
CA PHE A 6 -4.72 9.22 -55.53
C PHE A 6 -3.75 8.85 -54.41
N LEU A 7 -2.50 8.48 -54.71
CA LEU A 7 -1.46 8.30 -53.69
C LEU A 7 -1.18 9.61 -52.93
N GLY A 8 -1.09 10.75 -53.62
CA GLY A 8 -0.91 12.06 -52.97
C GLY A 8 -2.08 12.50 -52.08
N LEU A 9 -3.32 12.17 -52.46
CA LEU A 9 -4.51 12.43 -51.64
C LEU A 9 -4.62 11.52 -50.41
N VAL A 10 -4.12 10.29 -50.49
CA VAL A 10 -4.06 9.36 -49.35
C VAL A 10 -2.92 9.75 -48.40
N PHE A 11 -1.78 10.24 -48.90
CA PHE A 11 -0.69 10.77 -48.08
C PHE A 11 -1.04 12.10 -47.38
N ALA A 12 -1.82 12.98 -48.01
CA ALA A 12 -2.30 14.22 -47.37
C ALA A 12 -3.37 13.99 -46.30
N ALA A 13 -4.08 12.84 -46.34
CA ALA A 13 -5.07 12.46 -45.34
C ALA A 13 -4.47 11.64 -44.17
N PHE A 14 -3.20 11.24 -44.25
CA PHE A 14 -2.51 10.47 -43.20
C PHE A 14 -1.76 11.35 -42.18
N GLU A 15 -1.77 12.67 -42.38
CA GLU A 15 -1.18 13.66 -41.48
C GLU A 15 -2.27 14.45 -40.73
N ILE A 16 -3.32 13.77 -40.22
CA ILE A 16 -3.97 14.27 -39.00
C ILE A 16 -3.02 13.91 -37.86
N SER A 17 -1.86 14.56 -37.85
CA SER A 17 -0.95 14.52 -36.72
C SER A 17 -1.72 15.08 -35.53
N ASN A 18 -1.85 14.29 -34.47
CA ASN A 18 -2.27 14.74 -33.15
C ASN A 18 -1.23 15.75 -32.64
N SER A 19 -1.19 16.95 -33.23
CA SER A 19 -0.24 17.98 -32.86
C SER A 19 -0.67 18.54 -31.51
N ILE A 20 0.21 18.39 -30.51
CA ILE A 20 0.06 19.02 -29.21
C ILE A 20 -0.17 20.53 -29.43
N PRO A 21 -1.19 21.15 -28.83
CA PRO A 21 -1.44 22.57 -28.99
C PRO A 21 -0.23 23.43 -28.60
N ASP A 22 0.04 24.49 -29.36
CA ASP A 22 1.18 25.39 -29.13
C ASP A 22 1.22 25.96 -27.71
N PHE A 23 0.05 26.19 -27.09
CA PHE A 23 0.01 26.70 -25.72
C PHE A 23 0.64 25.74 -24.71
N CYS A 24 0.68 24.43 -24.95
CA CYS A 24 1.34 23.47 -24.07
C CYS A 24 2.87 23.63 -24.04
N GLN A 25 3.45 24.41 -24.97
CA GLN A 25 4.87 24.72 -25.01
C GLN A 25 5.21 26.04 -24.31
N LEU A 26 4.21 26.80 -23.84
CA LEU A 26 4.42 28.06 -23.14
C LEU A 26 4.68 27.82 -21.66
N ASP A 27 5.51 28.65 -21.03
CA ASP A 27 5.62 28.70 -19.57
C ASP A 27 4.29 29.14 -18.93
N HIS A 28 4.12 28.88 -17.63
CA HIS A 28 2.99 29.45 -16.90
C HIS A 28 3.06 30.97 -16.87
N ASP A 29 1.89 31.59 -17.01
CA ASP A 29 1.74 33.04 -16.88
C ASP A 29 0.76 33.33 -15.74
N GLU A 30 1.30 33.89 -14.65
CA GLU A 30 0.50 34.31 -13.48
C GLU A 30 -0.52 35.39 -13.82
N GLY A 31 -0.35 36.09 -14.93
CA GLY A 31 -1.18 37.21 -15.33
C GLY A 31 -1.08 38.40 -14.37
N GLU A 32 -2.18 39.15 -14.31
CA GLU A 32 -2.32 40.35 -13.47
C GLU A 32 -3.62 40.33 -12.67
N GLY A 33 -3.75 41.26 -11.73
CA GLY A 33 -4.94 41.42 -10.89
C GLY A 33 -4.67 41.17 -9.40
N THR A 34 -5.76 41.08 -8.64
CA THR A 34 -5.75 40.93 -7.17
C THR A 34 -6.47 39.68 -6.69
N SER A 35 -6.94 38.84 -7.62
CA SER A 35 -7.68 37.61 -7.31
C SER A 35 -6.77 36.41 -7.47
N PHE A 36 -6.52 35.69 -6.39
CA PHE A 36 -5.60 34.56 -6.41
C PHE A 36 -6.35 33.24 -6.50
N THR A 37 -6.08 32.46 -7.55
CA THR A 37 -6.60 31.10 -7.70
C THR A 37 -5.46 30.13 -7.99
N PHE A 38 -5.58 28.91 -7.48
CA PHE A 38 -4.72 27.83 -7.92
C PHE A 38 -5.12 27.38 -9.33
N SER A 39 -4.14 27.16 -10.17
CA SER A 39 -4.29 26.58 -11.50
C SER A 39 -3.11 25.66 -11.76
N LEU A 40 -3.19 24.87 -12.83
CA LEU A 40 -2.13 23.98 -13.29
C LEU A 40 -1.60 24.46 -14.62
N PHE A 41 -0.31 24.30 -14.87
CA PHE A 41 0.30 24.42 -16.18
C PHE A 41 1.01 23.12 -16.53
N TYR A 42 1.08 22.79 -17.81
CA TYR A 42 1.83 21.66 -18.31
C TYR A 42 3.30 22.03 -18.49
N ASP A 43 4.20 21.24 -17.92
CA ASP A 43 5.63 21.30 -18.15
C ASP A 43 6.02 20.21 -19.19
N PRO A 44 6.40 20.58 -20.42
CA PRO A 44 6.74 19.61 -21.47
C PRO A 44 8.08 18.89 -21.24
N VAL A 45 8.95 19.42 -20.37
CA VAL A 45 10.23 18.79 -20.04
C VAL A 45 10.01 17.66 -19.05
N GLN A 46 9.10 17.87 -18.09
CA GLN A 46 8.76 16.88 -17.08
C GLN A 46 7.57 15.98 -17.45
N ASP A 47 6.86 16.30 -18.53
CA ASP A 47 5.59 15.68 -18.94
C ASP A 47 4.56 15.61 -17.79
N GLN A 48 4.41 16.72 -17.06
CA GLN A 48 3.53 16.77 -15.89
C GLN A 48 2.83 18.11 -15.73
N CYS A 49 1.75 18.11 -14.96
CA CYS A 49 0.97 19.31 -14.67
C CYS A 49 1.27 19.84 -13.27
N ASN A 50 1.95 20.99 -13.21
CA ASN A 50 2.43 21.60 -11.98
C ASN A 50 1.48 22.73 -11.52
N PRO A 51 1.24 22.87 -10.21
CA PRO A 51 0.42 23.97 -9.69
C PRO A 51 1.15 25.31 -9.73
N PHE A 52 0.42 26.38 -10.04
CA PHE A 52 0.88 27.76 -9.96
C PHE A 52 -0.25 28.70 -9.50
N LEU A 53 0.10 29.94 -9.16
CA LEU A 53 -0.83 30.96 -8.69
C LEU A 53 -1.21 31.91 -9.84
N TYR A 54 -2.48 31.91 -10.24
CA TYR A 54 -3.01 32.83 -11.24
C TYR A 54 -3.69 34.03 -10.57
N LYS A 55 -3.41 35.24 -11.06
CA LYS A 55 -3.82 36.54 -10.49
C LYS A 55 -5.18 37.05 -10.99
N GLY A 56 -5.82 36.28 -11.86
CA GLY A 56 -7.23 36.45 -12.23
C GLY A 56 -7.48 37.12 -13.58
N GLN A 57 -6.51 37.82 -14.16
CA GLN A 57 -6.63 38.49 -15.46
C GLN A 57 -5.42 38.20 -16.37
N GLY A 58 -5.63 38.17 -17.68
CA GLY A 58 -4.58 37.92 -18.66
C GLY A 58 -4.12 36.46 -18.68
N GLY A 59 -2.79 36.25 -18.76
CA GLY A 59 -2.21 34.92 -18.86
C GLY A 59 -2.21 34.35 -20.28
N ASN A 60 -1.84 33.07 -20.38
CA ASN A 60 -1.85 32.30 -21.62
C ASN A 60 -2.75 31.05 -21.54
N GLY A 61 -2.71 30.20 -22.57
CA GLY A 61 -3.54 28.99 -22.68
C GLY A 61 -3.04 27.78 -21.89
N ASN A 62 -1.81 27.78 -21.37
CA ASN A 62 -1.26 26.71 -20.54
C ASN A 62 -1.77 26.82 -19.08
N ARG A 63 -3.09 26.83 -18.92
CA ARG A 63 -3.75 27.05 -17.63
C ARG A 63 -4.99 26.17 -17.51
N PHE A 64 -4.97 25.25 -16.57
CA PHE A 64 -6.01 24.25 -16.36
C PHE A 64 -6.50 24.24 -14.91
N LEU A 65 -7.75 23.85 -14.71
CA LEU A 65 -8.34 23.75 -13.37
C LEU A 65 -8.02 22.42 -12.67
N ASN A 66 -7.76 21.37 -13.45
CA ASN A 66 -7.55 20.03 -12.94
C ASN A 66 -6.54 19.27 -13.80
N GLU A 67 -5.86 18.32 -13.16
CA GLU A 67 -4.73 17.59 -13.73
C GLU A 67 -5.14 16.74 -14.93
N ARG A 68 -6.31 16.09 -14.85
CA ARG A 68 -6.85 15.25 -15.91
C ARG A 68 -7.02 16.03 -17.22
N GLU A 69 -7.56 17.24 -17.15
CA GLU A 69 -7.73 18.11 -18.31
C GLU A 69 -6.39 18.58 -18.85
N CYS A 70 -5.47 18.96 -17.98
CA CYS A 70 -4.12 19.38 -18.37
C CYS A 70 -3.37 18.29 -19.14
N ILE A 71 -3.30 17.07 -18.58
CA ILE A 71 -2.61 15.94 -19.22
C ILE A 71 -3.31 15.53 -20.52
N ARG A 72 -4.65 15.50 -20.56
CA ARG A 72 -5.40 15.14 -21.78
C ARG A 72 -5.23 16.14 -22.92
N ASN A 73 -4.98 17.40 -22.63
CA ASN A 73 -4.75 18.41 -23.65
C ASN A 73 -3.30 18.46 -24.14
N CYS A 74 -2.33 18.15 -23.26
CA CYS A 74 -0.92 18.46 -23.53
C CYS A 74 0.04 17.27 -23.59
N SER A 75 -0.26 16.15 -22.92
CA SER A 75 0.67 15.01 -22.89
C SER A 75 0.45 14.06 -24.05
N VAL A 76 1.54 13.59 -24.65
CA VAL A 76 1.53 12.47 -25.61
C VAL A 76 1.30 11.13 -24.93
N ASN A 77 1.59 11.02 -23.63
CA ASN A 77 1.46 9.81 -22.82
C ASN A 77 0.11 9.76 -22.08
N VAL A 78 -0.91 10.45 -22.62
CA VAL A 78 -2.24 10.55 -22.00
C VAL A 78 -2.87 9.19 -21.67
N GLU A 79 -2.68 8.18 -22.52
CA GLU A 79 -3.26 6.84 -22.31
C GLU A 79 -2.62 6.08 -21.15
N GLU A 80 -1.39 6.43 -20.73
CA GLU A 80 -0.69 5.82 -19.59
C GLU A 80 -0.95 6.55 -18.27
N MET A 81 -1.59 7.72 -18.31
CA MET A 81 -1.87 8.55 -17.14
C MET A 81 -3.36 8.78 -16.90
N TYR A 82 -4.07 9.32 -17.90
CA TYR A 82 -5.47 9.71 -17.82
C TYR A 82 -6.25 9.25 -19.07
N PRO A 83 -6.36 7.92 -19.29
CA PRO A 83 -6.99 7.35 -20.48
C PRO A 83 -8.42 7.87 -20.64
N MET A 84 -8.87 7.95 -21.89
CA MET A 84 -10.21 8.43 -22.20
C MET A 84 -11.28 7.48 -21.65
N ASN A 85 -11.02 6.17 -21.74
CA ASN A 85 -11.76 5.17 -20.98
C ASN A 85 -11.25 5.15 -19.53
N VAL A 86 -12.03 5.71 -18.60
CA VAL A 86 -11.64 5.82 -17.19
C VAL A 86 -11.40 4.45 -16.54
N ALA A 87 -12.10 3.41 -16.98
CA ALA A 87 -11.91 2.04 -16.49
C ALA A 87 -10.50 1.50 -16.79
N GLN A 88 -9.86 1.97 -17.86
CA GLN A 88 -8.48 1.58 -18.18
C GLN A 88 -7.50 1.99 -17.08
N ALA A 89 -7.78 3.09 -16.38
CA ALA A 89 -6.93 3.55 -15.29
C ALA A 89 -6.97 2.59 -14.08
N CYS A 90 -7.97 1.72 -13.95
CA CYS A 90 -8.07 0.76 -12.85
C CYS A 90 -6.91 -0.25 -12.84
N HIS A 91 -6.24 -0.45 -13.98
CA HIS A 91 -5.04 -1.29 -14.12
C HIS A 91 -3.75 -0.60 -13.65
N PHE A 92 -3.76 0.72 -13.44
CA PHE A 92 -2.55 1.45 -13.05
C PHE A 92 -2.29 1.30 -11.57
N LYS A 93 -1.02 1.34 -11.15
CA LYS A 93 -0.72 1.53 -9.72
C LYS A 93 -1.17 2.92 -9.27
N HIS A 94 -1.54 3.05 -8.00
CA HIS A 94 -1.87 4.36 -7.46
C HIS A 94 -0.62 5.26 -7.41
N ALA A 95 -0.79 6.53 -7.79
CA ALA A 95 0.29 7.51 -7.76
C ALA A 95 0.15 8.44 -6.54
N VAL A 96 1.10 8.34 -5.60
CA VAL A 96 1.15 9.20 -4.39
C VAL A 96 1.32 10.67 -4.76
N GLY A 97 2.05 10.96 -5.84
CA GLY A 97 2.36 12.31 -6.31
C GLY A 97 3.61 12.92 -5.66
N GLY A 98 3.93 14.18 -5.97
CA GLY A 98 5.19 14.85 -5.59
C GLY A 98 5.05 16.06 -4.66
N CYS A 99 3.85 16.30 -4.14
CA CYS A 99 3.56 17.43 -3.23
C CYS A 99 3.65 17.02 -1.75
N SER A 100 3.36 17.95 -0.83
CA SER A 100 3.45 17.71 0.63
C SER A 100 2.09 17.54 1.33
N GLY A 101 1.00 17.52 0.57
CA GLY A 101 -0.34 17.33 1.11
C GLY A 101 -0.61 15.89 1.53
N LYS A 102 -1.71 15.69 2.28
CA LYS A 102 -2.18 14.36 2.69
C LYS A 102 -3.69 14.28 2.49
N TYR A 103 -4.10 14.02 1.25
CA TYR A 103 -5.50 13.95 0.88
C TYR A 103 -5.91 12.49 0.75
N LEU A 104 -6.87 12.07 1.58
CA LEU A 104 -7.44 10.72 1.47
C LEU A 104 -8.12 10.56 0.11
N ARG A 105 -7.70 9.53 -0.62
CA ARG A 105 -8.30 9.10 -1.89
C ARG A 105 -8.42 7.59 -1.93
N TYR A 106 -9.16 7.11 -2.91
CA TYR A 106 -9.31 5.69 -3.20
C TYR A 106 -8.61 5.35 -4.50
N TYR A 107 -8.03 4.17 -4.57
CA TYR A 107 -7.52 3.57 -5.81
C TYR A 107 -8.03 2.14 -5.89
N TYR A 108 -8.13 1.62 -7.09
CA TYR A 108 -8.47 0.23 -7.32
C TYR A 108 -7.21 -0.64 -7.34
N ASP A 109 -7.20 -1.67 -6.51
CA ASP A 109 -6.20 -2.71 -6.54
C ASP A 109 -6.73 -3.89 -7.34
N SER A 110 -6.32 -3.97 -8.61
CA SER A 110 -6.71 -5.01 -9.58
C SER A 110 -6.14 -6.39 -9.27
N VAL A 111 -5.15 -6.51 -8.37
CA VAL A 111 -4.63 -7.82 -7.93
C VAL A 111 -5.55 -8.44 -6.88
N HIS A 112 -6.21 -7.61 -6.09
CA HIS A 112 -7.05 -8.05 -4.98
C HIS A 112 -8.53 -7.68 -5.16
N ASP A 113 -8.91 -7.27 -6.37
CA ASP A 113 -10.25 -6.84 -6.76
C ASP A 113 -10.92 -5.87 -5.78
N LYS A 114 -10.17 -4.88 -5.26
CA LYS A 114 -10.72 -4.00 -4.22
C LYS A 114 -10.26 -2.56 -4.31
N CYS A 115 -11.18 -1.65 -4.04
CA CYS A 115 -10.86 -0.25 -3.78
C CYS A 115 -10.18 -0.09 -2.42
N LYS A 116 -8.91 0.29 -2.41
CA LYS A 116 -8.09 0.61 -1.23
C LYS A 116 -7.99 2.13 -1.05
N LYS A 117 -7.69 2.56 0.17
CA LYS A 117 -7.40 3.96 0.50
C LYS A 117 -5.91 4.26 0.32
N PHE A 118 -5.57 5.48 -0.07
CA PHE A 118 -4.21 5.99 -0.02
C PHE A 118 -4.18 7.50 0.25
N LEU A 119 -3.01 8.01 0.64
CA LEU A 119 -2.78 9.45 0.80
C LEU A 119 -2.15 10.00 -0.47
N TRP A 120 -2.92 10.80 -1.21
CA TRP A 120 -2.42 11.55 -2.35
C TRP A 120 -1.82 12.88 -1.89
N SER A 121 -0.73 13.29 -2.51
CA SER A 121 0.05 14.46 -2.12
C SER A 121 -0.60 15.79 -2.48
N GLY A 122 -1.64 15.79 -3.31
CA GLY A 122 -2.36 17.00 -3.73
C GLY A 122 -2.00 17.53 -5.13
N CYS A 123 -1.00 16.93 -5.78
CA CYS A 123 -0.63 17.21 -7.16
C CYS A 123 0.04 15.97 -7.76
N ILE A 124 0.08 15.89 -9.09
CA ILE A 124 0.75 14.83 -9.85
C ILE A 124 0.07 13.45 -9.64
N GLY A 125 0.04 12.62 -10.67
CA GLY A 125 -0.36 11.22 -10.59
C GLY A 125 -1.13 10.75 -11.81
N ASN A 126 -2.09 9.85 -11.60
CA ASN A 126 -2.81 9.20 -12.69
C ASN A 126 -4.31 9.04 -12.39
N GLY A 127 -5.01 8.37 -13.31
CA GLY A 127 -6.45 8.14 -13.30
C GLY A 127 -6.93 7.15 -12.25
N ASN A 128 -6.05 6.32 -11.66
CA ASN A 128 -6.42 5.40 -10.58
C ASN A 128 -6.52 6.13 -9.23
N ARG A 129 -7.40 7.13 -9.20
CA ARG A 129 -7.56 8.03 -8.05
C ARG A 129 -8.97 8.58 -8.00
N PHE A 130 -9.75 8.06 -7.07
CA PHE A 130 -11.14 8.36 -6.85
C PHE A 130 -11.33 9.15 -5.55
N PHE A 131 -12.38 9.97 -5.50
CA PHE A 131 -12.67 10.78 -4.33
C PHE A 131 -13.21 9.93 -3.17
N ASP A 132 -14.01 8.93 -3.50
CA ASP A 132 -14.69 8.06 -2.54
C ASP A 132 -14.71 6.60 -3.03
N GLN A 133 -15.06 5.69 -2.12
CA GLN A 133 -15.12 4.26 -2.40
C GLN A 133 -16.19 3.91 -3.44
N THR A 134 -17.32 4.63 -3.40
CA THR A 134 -18.46 4.38 -4.31
C THR A 134 -18.06 4.64 -5.76
N SER A 135 -17.42 5.77 -6.05
CA SER A 135 -16.94 6.13 -7.38
C SER A 135 -15.85 5.19 -7.88
N CYS A 136 -14.98 4.72 -7.00
CA CYS A 136 -13.99 3.69 -7.32
C CYS A 136 -14.66 2.36 -7.73
N ASN A 137 -15.53 1.81 -6.89
CA ASN A 137 -16.24 0.56 -7.17
C ASN A 137 -17.09 0.67 -8.44
N ALA A 138 -17.84 1.77 -8.59
CA ALA A 138 -18.68 1.98 -9.77
C ALA A 138 -17.89 2.04 -11.08
N THR A 139 -16.59 2.37 -11.03
CA THR A 139 -15.72 2.46 -12.20
C THR A 139 -14.97 1.16 -12.48
N CYS A 140 -14.51 0.48 -11.42
CA CYS A 140 -13.49 -0.57 -11.54
C CYS A 140 -13.95 -1.97 -11.13
N ASP A 141 -15.13 -2.12 -10.53
CA ASP A 141 -15.57 -3.43 -10.02
C ASP A 141 -15.58 -4.51 -11.13
N GLY A 142 -14.97 -5.66 -10.84
CA GLY A 142 -14.80 -6.78 -11.77
C GLY A 142 -13.59 -6.71 -12.71
N ILE A 143 -12.68 -5.75 -12.55
CA ILE A 143 -11.41 -5.70 -13.29
C ILE A 143 -10.35 -6.47 -12.51
N HIS A 144 -9.80 -7.56 -13.05
CA HIS A 144 -8.75 -8.34 -12.38
C HIS A 144 -7.49 -8.38 -13.26
N ASP A 145 -6.34 -8.07 -12.67
CA ASP A 145 -5.02 -8.30 -13.30
C ASP A 145 -4.44 -9.59 -12.75
N ASP A 146 -4.02 -10.51 -13.63
CA ASP A 146 -3.28 -11.74 -13.29
C ASP A 146 -1.83 -11.47 -12.88
N GLY A 147 -1.53 -10.24 -12.45
CA GLY A 147 -0.20 -9.78 -12.10
C GLY A 147 0.39 -10.60 -10.97
N GLU A 148 1.56 -11.19 -11.26
CA GLU A 148 2.48 -11.80 -10.30
C GLU A 148 2.56 -10.87 -9.08
N GLU A 149 2.22 -11.40 -7.89
CA GLU A 149 2.20 -10.64 -6.63
C GLU A 149 3.54 -9.90 -6.50
N ALA A 150 3.56 -8.60 -6.82
CA ALA A 150 4.63 -7.74 -6.38
C ALA A 150 4.50 -7.77 -4.86
N GLU A 151 5.39 -8.52 -4.21
CA GLU A 151 5.56 -8.56 -2.77
C GLU A 151 5.34 -7.13 -2.29
N GLU A 152 4.24 -6.88 -1.58
CA GLU A 152 4.14 -5.65 -0.80
C GLU A 152 5.39 -5.75 0.08
N GLU A 153 6.41 -4.90 -0.17
CA GLU A 153 7.46 -4.68 0.81
C GLU A 153 6.71 -4.20 2.06
N GLU A 154 6.35 -5.15 2.91
CA GLU A 154 5.96 -4.84 4.27
C GLU A 154 7.10 -3.97 4.78
N PRO A 155 6.80 -2.73 5.23
CA PRO A 155 7.85 -1.87 5.72
C PRO A 155 8.43 -2.55 6.95
N ASP A 156 9.57 -3.23 6.79
CA ASP A 156 10.37 -3.95 7.79
C ASP A 156 9.75 -3.82 9.18
N THR A 157 8.68 -4.57 9.46
CA THR A 157 7.90 -4.23 10.64
C THR A 157 8.77 -4.55 11.85
N PRO A 158 9.13 -3.55 12.68
CA PRO A 158 9.92 -3.82 13.88
C PRO A 158 9.17 -4.73 14.84
N ILE A 159 7.88 -4.97 14.60
CA ILE A 159 6.98 -5.82 15.36
C ILE A 159 7.48 -7.27 15.40
N ALA A 160 7.94 -7.86 14.30
CA ALA A 160 8.44 -9.24 14.31
C ALA A 160 9.73 -9.35 15.16
N ILE A 161 10.63 -8.37 15.03
CA ILE A 161 11.88 -8.28 15.80
C ILE A 161 11.58 -8.01 17.28
N ILE A 162 10.68 -7.08 17.58
CA ILE A 162 10.24 -6.72 18.94
C ILE A 162 9.58 -7.93 19.60
N CYS A 163 8.67 -8.63 18.92
CA CYS A 163 8.05 -9.85 19.42
C CYS A 163 9.09 -10.94 19.66
N GLY A 164 10.03 -11.15 18.74
CA GLY A 164 11.12 -12.10 18.90
C GLY A 164 12.02 -11.81 20.11
N VAL A 165 12.43 -10.54 20.27
CA VAL A 165 13.25 -10.08 21.41
C VAL A 165 12.48 -10.20 22.72
N LEU A 166 11.22 -9.80 22.77
CA LEU A 166 10.37 -9.92 23.96
C LEU A 166 10.20 -11.38 24.37
N LEU A 167 9.94 -12.28 23.42
CA LEU A 167 9.83 -13.71 23.69
C LEU A 167 11.15 -14.28 24.21
N ALA A 168 12.29 -13.92 23.61
CA ALA A 168 13.61 -14.37 24.06
C ALA A 168 13.93 -13.90 25.49
N LEU A 169 13.61 -12.65 25.84
CA LEU A 169 13.80 -12.11 27.19
C LEU A 169 12.91 -12.82 28.23
N ILE A 170 11.66 -13.10 27.88
CA ILE A 170 10.73 -13.85 28.75
C ILE A 170 11.27 -15.28 28.99
N ILE A 171 11.71 -15.95 27.92
CA ILE A 171 12.27 -17.31 28.02
C ILE A 171 13.53 -17.30 28.89
N ALA A 172 14.45 -16.34 28.69
CA ALA A 172 15.65 -16.21 29.50
C ALA A 172 15.32 -15.96 30.99
N ALA A 173 14.34 -15.09 31.28
CA ALA A 173 13.89 -14.84 32.64
C ALA A 173 13.29 -16.11 33.29
N ILE A 174 12.49 -16.90 32.55
CA ILE A 174 11.95 -18.17 33.01
C ILE A 174 13.09 -19.17 33.29
N PHE A 175 14.07 -19.30 32.40
CA PHE A 175 15.22 -20.18 32.63
C PHE A 175 16.07 -19.75 33.83
N ILE A 176 16.33 -18.45 34.00
CA ILE A 176 17.06 -17.92 35.16
C ILE A 176 16.30 -18.19 36.45
N THR A 177 14.98 -17.95 36.47
CA THR A 177 14.17 -18.20 37.67
C THR A 177 14.12 -19.69 38.02
N VAL A 178 13.94 -20.58 37.04
CA VAL A 178 13.96 -22.04 37.26
C VAL A 178 15.33 -22.51 37.77
N THR A 179 16.43 -22.03 37.17
CA THR A 179 17.79 -22.39 37.64
C THR A 179 18.05 -21.88 39.05
N VAL A 180 17.64 -20.67 39.40
CA VAL A 180 17.75 -20.15 40.78
C VAL A 180 16.92 -20.99 41.76
N LEU A 181 15.66 -21.31 41.42
CA LEU A 181 14.79 -22.13 42.27
C LEU A 181 15.37 -23.54 42.50
N THR A 182 15.92 -24.17 41.46
CA THR A 182 16.55 -25.50 41.60
C THR A 182 17.82 -25.46 42.47
N ILE A 183 18.63 -24.41 42.38
CA ILE A 183 19.80 -24.19 43.25
C ILE A 183 19.38 -23.97 44.71
N GLN A 184 18.36 -23.12 44.95
CA GLN A 184 17.85 -22.87 46.30
C GLN A 184 17.23 -24.14 46.93
N SER A 185 16.55 -24.96 46.12
CA SER A 185 15.98 -26.24 46.55
C SER A 185 17.06 -27.24 46.98
N LYS A 186 18.19 -27.29 46.27
CA LYS A 186 19.37 -28.09 46.68
C LYS A 186 20.04 -27.54 47.93
N LYS A 187 20.12 -26.21 48.08
CA LYS A 187 20.72 -25.56 49.26
C LYS A 187 19.89 -25.74 50.54
N LYS A 188 18.57 -25.89 50.42
CA LYS A 188 17.66 -26.16 51.56
C LYS A 188 17.65 -27.61 52.06
N ASN A 189 18.31 -28.56 51.36
CA ASN A 189 18.32 -29.97 51.78
C ASN A 189 19.71 -30.56 52.05
N PRO A 190 20.45 -30.10 53.08
CA PRO A 190 21.57 -30.85 53.64
C PRO A 190 21.18 -31.59 54.93
N LYS A 191 21.22 -32.93 54.86
CA LYS A 191 21.27 -33.97 55.93
C LYS A 191 19.94 -34.63 56.36
N ASN A 192 19.80 -35.90 55.97
CA ASN A 192 19.66 -37.03 56.91
C ASN A 192 20.03 -38.36 56.23
N LYS A 193 21.26 -38.84 56.47
CA LYS A 193 21.63 -40.28 56.40
C LYS A 193 22.79 -40.56 57.36
N ALA A 194 22.52 -41.32 58.43
CA ALA A 194 23.48 -42.19 59.11
C ALA A 194 22.73 -43.32 59.81
N ALA A 195 23.26 -44.54 59.70
CA ALA A 195 22.64 -45.82 60.04
C ALA A 195 22.87 -46.25 61.51
N GLY A 196 22.00 -47.14 62.02
CA GLY A 196 22.17 -47.84 63.31
C GLY A 196 21.08 -48.89 63.54
N LYS A 197 21.46 -50.06 64.05
CA LYS A 197 20.79 -51.38 63.95
C LYS A 197 20.18 -51.83 65.31
N SER A 198 19.18 -52.71 65.24
CA SER A 198 18.71 -53.70 66.26
C SER A 198 17.48 -53.39 67.13
N LYS A 199 16.34 -54.08 66.91
CA LYS A 199 15.86 -55.27 67.67
C LYS A 199 14.42 -55.66 67.24
N GLU A 200 14.19 -56.97 67.09
CA GLU A 200 12.91 -57.73 66.97
C GLU A 200 12.11 -57.67 68.32
N PRO A 201 10.81 -58.09 68.47
CA PRO A 201 10.11 -59.07 67.63
C PRO A 201 8.57 -59.01 67.44
N GLN A 202 8.12 -59.92 66.55
CA GLN A 202 6.92 -60.78 66.60
C GLN A 202 5.52 -60.32 66.14
N SER A 203 4.96 -61.21 65.30
CA SER A 203 3.61 -61.82 65.38
C SER A 203 2.45 -61.21 64.57
N GLY A 204 1.94 -62.02 63.62
CA GLY A 204 0.49 -62.16 63.38
C GLY A 204 -0.04 -61.72 62.00
N SER A 205 -0.11 -62.65 61.06
CA SER A 205 -1.18 -62.78 60.04
C SER A 205 -2.55 -63.05 60.72
N PRO A 206 -3.76 -63.01 60.09
CA PRO A 206 -4.01 -63.32 58.66
C PRO A 206 -5.21 -62.62 57.96
N LEU A 207 -5.36 -62.89 56.64
CA LEU A 207 -6.62 -63.11 55.87
C LEU A 207 -7.65 -61.93 55.82
N GLN A 208 -8.46 -61.63 54.79
CA GLN A 208 -8.95 -62.29 53.56
C GLN A 208 -9.86 -61.27 52.81
N ASP A 209 -10.16 -61.52 51.52
CA ASP A 209 -11.44 -61.29 50.78
C ASP A 209 -12.18 -59.93 50.88
N ASP A 210 -12.86 -59.38 49.88
CA ASP A 210 -13.55 -59.98 48.74
C ASP A 210 -14.01 -58.87 47.76
N ARG A 211 -14.10 -59.26 46.47
CA ARG A 211 -15.09 -58.93 45.42
C ARG A 211 -15.72 -57.52 45.24
N ASP A 212 -15.55 -57.03 44.02
CA ASP A 212 -16.57 -56.66 43.00
C ASP A 212 -17.99 -56.26 43.46
N ILE A 213 -18.52 -55.17 42.87
CA ILE A 213 -19.84 -55.14 42.21
C ILE A 213 -19.96 -53.93 41.27
N GLU A 214 -20.63 -54.25 40.17
CA GLU A 214 -21.03 -53.54 38.96
C GLU A 214 -21.93 -52.29 39.12
N MET A 215 -21.88 -51.46 38.08
CA MET A 215 -23.01 -50.96 37.26
C MET A 215 -24.10 -50.08 37.88
N SER A 216 -24.21 -48.85 37.35
CA SER A 216 -25.42 -48.26 36.75
C SER A 216 -25.06 -46.98 36.02
#